data_AF-A0A921JCR2-F1
#
_entry.id   AF-A0A921JCR2-F1
#
_cell.length_a   1.000
_cell.length_b   1.000
_cell.length_c   1.000
_cell.angle_alpha   90.00
_cell.angle_beta   90.00
_cell.angle_gamma   90.00
#
_symmetry.space_group_name_H-M   'P 1'
#
loop_
_entity.id
_entity.type
_entity.pdbx_description
1 polymer ?
#
loop_
_entity_poly.entity_id
_entity_poly.type
_entity_poly.pdbx_seq_one_letter_code
_entity_poly.pdbx_strand_id
1 'polypeptide(L)' 'MKKCLIINDIDVLKSVSNPFRLDLIRRLFIEPKTGQMLADEMQLPRSKIHYHLNILITHGIIKICYEKKI' A
#
# COMPACT_ATOMS: atom_id res chain seq x y z
N MET A 1 14.30 -6.42 18.03
CA MET A 1 14.45 -7.07 16.70
C MET A 1 13.72 -6.24 15.65
N LYS A 2 14.36 -5.89 14.53
CA LYS A 2 13.62 -5.37 13.37
C LYS A 2 12.73 -6.50 12.84
N LYS A 3 11.41 -6.33 12.88
CA LYS A 3 10.48 -7.26 12.24
C LYS A 3 10.70 -7.13 10.73
N CYS A 4 11.20 -8.19 10.11
CA CYS A 4 11.36 -8.30 8.66
C CYS A 4 10.16 -9.08 8.11
N LEU A 5 9.59 -8.61 7.00
CA LEU A 5 8.62 -9.40 6.24
C LEU A 5 9.37 -10.37 5.34
N ILE A 6 9.17 -11.67 5.55
CA ILE A 6 9.70 -12.71 4.67
C ILE A 6 8.63 -13.03 3.63
N ILE A 7 8.97 -12.91 2.34
CA ILE A 7 8.09 -13.20 1.21
C ILE A 7 8.41 -14.61 0.69
N ASN A 8 7.53 -15.57 0.95
CA ASN A 8 7.67 -16.97 0.50
C ASN A 8 6.67 -17.34 -0.61
N ASP A 9 5.89 -16.36 -1.08
CA ASP A 9 4.86 -16.55 -2.09
C ASP A 9 5.20 -15.67 -3.31
N ILE A 10 5.20 -16.30 -4.49
CA ILE A 10 5.54 -15.64 -5.76
C ILE A 10 4.56 -14.54 -6.14
N ASP A 11 3.28 -14.66 -5.78
CA ASP A 11 2.26 -13.67 -6.07
C ASP A 11 2.37 -12.46 -5.15
N VAL A 12 2.77 -12.68 -3.89
CA VAL A 12 3.17 -11.60 -2.97
C VAL A 12 4.42 -10.88 -3.50
N LEU A 13 5.42 -11.61 -4.00
CA LEU A 13 6.62 -11.01 -4.61
C LEU A 13 6.26 -10.17 -5.84
N LYS A 14 5.46 -10.70 -6.77
CA LYS A 14 4.94 -9.93 -7.91
C LYS A 14 4.17 -8.68 -7.47
N SER A 15 3.54 -8.74 -6.29
CA SER A 15 2.79 -7.61 -5.77
C SER A 15 3.69 -6.41 -5.46
N VAL A 16 4.82 -6.65 -4.79
CA VAL A 16 5.79 -5.61 -4.45
C VAL A 16 6.72 -5.27 -5.60
N SER A 17 6.89 -6.12 -6.62
CA SER A 17 7.75 -5.82 -7.78
C SER A 17 7.11 -4.88 -8.80
N ASN A 18 5.84 -4.50 -8.61
CA ASN A 18 5.18 -3.55 -9.51
C ASN A 18 5.62 -2.11 -9.18
N PRO A 19 6.11 -1.32 -10.16
CA PRO A 19 6.63 0.02 -9.93
C PRO A 19 5.64 0.98 -9.25
N PHE A 20 4.36 0.90 -9.61
CA PHE A 20 3.32 1.75 -9.04
C PHE A 20 3.08 1.42 -7.57
N ARG A 21 2.99 0.13 -7.23
CA ARG A 21 2.84 -0.32 -5.84
C ARG A 21 4.07 -0.01 -5.00
N LEU A 22 5.29 -0.08 -5.55
CA LEU A 22 6.50 0.39 -4.87
C LEU A 22 6.43 1.87 -4.54
N ASP A 23 5.96 2.71 -5.47
CA ASP A 23 5.82 4.14 -5.21
C ASP A 23 4.81 4.41 -4.07
N LEU A 24 3.68 3.71 -4.06
CA LEU A 24 2.72 3.76 -2.96
C LEU A 24 3.36 3.36 -1.62
N ILE A 25 4.10 2.24 -1.58
CA ILE A 25 4.78 1.76 -0.37
C ILE A 25 5.80 2.80 0.11
N ARG A 26 6.58 3.41 -0.78
CA ARG A 26 7.58 4.43 -0.43
C ARG A 26 6.93 5.68 0.17
N ARG A 27 5.78 6.12 -0.35
CA ARG A 27 5.03 7.26 0.20
C ARG A 27 4.41 6.95 1.57
N LEU A 28 4.00 5.71 1.79
CA LEU A 28 3.47 5.21 3.07
C LEU A 28 4.55 4.93 4.12
N PHE A 29 5.82 4.78 3.70
CA PHE A 29 6.94 4.52 4.61
C PHE A 29 7.26 5.74 5.50
N ILE A 30 6.98 6.95 5.00
CA ILE A 30 7.21 8.20 5.74
C ILE A 30 6.16 8.37 6.84
N GLU A 31 4.88 8.23 6.46
CA GLU A 31 3.75 8.41 7.38
C GLU A 31 2.50 7.65 6.86
N PRO A 32 1.56 7.27 7.76
CA PRO A 32 0.27 6.74 7.33
C PRO A 32 -0.51 7.77 6.51
N LYS A 33 -0.99 7.37 5.33
CA LYS A 33 -1.81 8.22 4.44
C LYS A 33 -3.13 7.54 4.09
N THR A 34 -4.17 8.34 3.90
CA THR A 34 -5.45 7.84 3.37
C THR A 34 -5.35 7.65 1.86
N GLY A 35 -6.24 6.84 1.29
CA GLY A 35 -6.34 6.68 -0.16
C GLY A 35 -6.64 7.99 -0.90
N GLN A 36 -7.32 8.95 -0.25
CA GLN A 36 -7.55 10.28 -0.80
C GLN A 36 -6.25 11.10 -0.86
N MET A 37 -5.48 11.14 0.25
CA MET A 37 -4.20 11.87 0.29
C MET A 37 -3.23 11.38 -0.79
N LEU A 38 -3.16 10.07 -1.01
CA LEU A 38 -2.32 9.48 -2.06
C LEU A 38 -2.84 9.82 -3.47
N ALA A 39 -4.15 9.85 -3.66
CA ALA A 39 -4.76 10.25 -4.94
C ALA A 39 -4.42 11.70 -5.29
N ASP A 40 -4.54 12.59 -4.30
CA ASP A 40 -4.24 14.01 -4.47
C ASP A 40 -2.75 14.24 -4.74
N GLU A 41 -1.86 13.61 -3.96
CA GLU A 41 -0.40 13.72 -4.09
C GLU A 41 0.11 13.20 -5.44
N MET A 42 -0.51 12.13 -5.96
CA MET A 42 -0.12 11.52 -7.23
C MET A 42 -0.90 12.07 -8.43
N GLN A 43 -1.89 12.94 -8.20
CA GLN A 43 -2.81 13.46 -9.22
C GLN A 43 -3.48 12.33 -10.03
N LEU A 44 -3.99 11.32 -9.33
CA LEU A 44 -4.61 10.12 -9.92
C LEU A 44 -6.02 9.87 -9.39
N PRO A 45 -6.87 9.16 -10.15
CA PRO A 45 -8.17 8.76 -9.66
C PRO A 45 -8.08 7.93 -8.37
N ARG A 46 -8.89 8.30 -7.37
CA ARG A 46 -8.97 7.58 -6.09
C ARG A 46 -9.24 6.09 -6.25
N SER A 47 -10.08 5.72 -7.22
CA SER A 47 -10.40 4.31 -7.52
C SER A 47 -9.15 3.50 -7.91
N LYS A 48 -8.23 4.09 -8.70
CA LYS A 48 -6.96 3.46 -9.08
C LYS A 48 -6.06 3.24 -7.86
N ILE A 49 -5.95 4.25 -6.99
CA ILE A 49 -5.18 4.15 -5.74
C ILE A 49 -5.74 3.04 -4.86
N HIS A 50 -7.05 3.07 -4.59
CA HIS A 50 -7.73 2.08 -3.75
C HIS A 50 -7.56 0.66 -4.28
N TYR A 51 -7.65 0.45 -5.59
CA TYR A 51 -7.40 -0.86 -6.21
C TYR A 51 -6.02 -1.41 -5.84
N HIS A 52 -4.97 -0.61 -5.99
CA HIS A 52 -3.61 -1.06 -5.69
C HIS A 52 -3.35 -1.20 -4.19
N LEU A 53 -3.93 -0.33 -3.36
CA LEU A 53 -3.85 -0.47 -1.90
C LEU A 53 -4.51 -1.76 -1.42
N ASN A 54 -5.70 -2.10 -1.95
CA ASN A 54 -6.39 -3.35 -1.59
C ASN A 54 -5.53 -4.57 -1.89
N ILE A 55 -4.84 -4.61 -3.03
CA ILE A 55 -3.95 -5.74 -3.34
C ILE A 55 -2.80 -5.83 -2.33
N LEU A 56 -2.20 -4.70 -1.95
CA LEU A 56 -1.13 -4.67 -0.96
C LEU A 56 -1.60 -5.08 0.44
N ILE A 57 -2.84 -4.73 0.81
CA ILE A 57 -3.46 -5.14 2.08
C ILE A 57 -3.76 -6.63 2.07
N THR A 58 -4.37 -7.16 1.00
CA THR A 58 -4.68 -8.58 0.86
C THR A 58 -3.42 -9.45 0.95
N HIS A 59 -2.29 -8.97 0.41
CA HIS A 59 -1.01 -9.66 0.50
C HIS A 59 -0.22 -9.35 1.80
N GLY A 60 -0.79 -8.58 2.73
CA GLY A 60 -0.15 -8.27 4.02
C GLY A 60 1.07 -7.35 3.94
N ILE A 61 1.29 -6.67 2.81
CA ILE A 61 2.42 -5.75 2.61
C ILE A 61 2.21 -4.44 3.39
N ILE A 62 0.97 -3.94 3.40
CA ILE A 62 0.56 -2.76 4.17
C ILE A 62 -0.68 -3.10 5.00
N LYS A 63 -1.02 -2.22 5.94
CA LYS A 63 -2.20 -2.39 6.80
C LYS A 63 -2.91 -1.07 7.04
N ILE A 64 -4.20 -1.15 7.37
CA ILE A 64 -4.94 -0.02 7.92
C ILE A 64 -4.49 0.20 9.37
N CYS A 65 -4.02 1.41 9.67
CA CYS A 65 -3.57 1.76 11.02
C CYS A 65 -4.71 2.28 11.91
N TYR A 66 -5.67 2.99 11.31
CA TYR A 66 -6.80 3.58 12.00
C TYR A 66 -8.02 3.56 11.07
N GLU A 67 -9.16 3.15 11.61
CA GLU A 67 -10.44 3.26 10.94
C GLU A 67 -11.30 4.21 11.76
N LYS A 68 -11.75 5.31 11.13
CA LYS A 68 -12.71 6.19 11.78
C LYS A 68 -14.05 5.45 11.80
N LYS A 69 -14.39 4.88 12.95
CA LYS A 69 -15.78 4.42 13.19
C LYS A 69 -16.66 5.66 13.15
N ILE A 70 -17.56 5.68 12.17
CA ILE A 70 -18.66 6.64 12.08
C ILE A 70 -19.72 6.22 13.10
#